data_AF-A0A6A6YIY2-F1
#
_entry.id   AF-A0A6A6YIY2-F1
#
_cell.length_a   1.000
_cell.length_b   1.000
_cell.length_c   1.000
_cell.angle_alpha   90.00
_cell.angle_beta   90.00
_cell.angle_gamma   90.00
#
_symmetry.space_group_name_H-M   'P 1'
#
loop_
_entity.id
_entity.type
_entity.pdbx_description
1 polymer ?
#
loop_
_entity_poly.entity_id
_entity_poly.type
_entity_poly.pdbx_seq_one_letter_code
_entity_poly.pdbx_strand_id
1 'polypeptide(L)'
;MPLSTWPEKLRLQNELAQAARAYNFLCAWETYNRKVFNVHNPKNIHYGLFLTTARLNHSCTPNARVSFCESRGKMTAYALSDIKAGEELTISYLEDEKTADLENTTTFMKRAERQAQLKQKWGFECTCSVCSDPELSKAWDERVTAMKPIRAFLTKIDAPWAPFWKFARLKELGRAVEEGMKLLRMVEKQGPKNIEVARIRETLARLNSMMGRDPAAILCARISLEVAGAVMGKDHQRYEQARCLVWEVESEDSQWERDMQRRLE
;
A
#
# COMPACT_ATOMS: atom_id res chain seq x y z
N MET A 1 -28.70 -3.38 -43.25
CA MET A 1 -29.07 -2.08 -43.86
C MET A 1 -27.84 -1.18 -43.87
N PRO A 2 -27.50 -0.54 -45.00
CA PRO A 2 -26.43 0.46 -45.05
C PRO A 2 -26.69 1.59 -44.05
N LEU A 3 -25.65 2.12 -43.40
CA LEU A 3 -25.80 3.23 -42.43
C LEU A 3 -26.46 4.46 -43.06
N SER A 4 -26.25 4.68 -44.35
CA SER A 4 -26.87 5.77 -45.12
C SER A 4 -28.40 5.73 -45.16
N THR A 5 -29.02 4.59 -44.85
CA THR A 5 -30.49 4.44 -44.87
C THR A 5 -31.13 4.57 -43.48
N TRP A 6 -30.36 4.97 -42.47
CA TRP A 6 -30.86 5.16 -41.10
C TRP A 6 -31.33 6.60 -40.86
N PRO A 7 -32.31 6.83 -39.98
CA PRO A 7 -32.70 8.18 -39.54
C PRO A 7 -31.50 8.93 -38.94
N GLU A 8 -31.34 10.21 -39.30
CA GLU A 8 -30.17 11.04 -38.97
C GLU A 8 -29.81 11.03 -37.47
N LYS A 9 -30.81 11.13 -36.59
CA LYS A 9 -30.62 11.08 -35.12
C LYS A 9 -30.00 9.76 -34.65
N LEU A 10 -30.39 8.63 -35.23
CA LEU A 10 -29.84 7.30 -34.91
C LEU A 10 -28.45 7.12 -35.53
N ARG A 11 -28.19 7.73 -36.69
CA ARG A 11 -26.87 7.76 -37.32
C ARG A 11 -25.87 8.55 -36.48
N LEU A 12 -26.25 9.75 -36.03
CA LEU A 12 -25.45 10.59 -35.12
C LEU A 12 -25.22 9.90 -33.76
N GLN A 13 -26.21 9.21 -33.20
CA GLN A 13 -26.04 8.43 -31.97
C GLN A 13 -25.10 7.23 -32.16
N ASN A 14 -25.16 6.55 -33.30
CA ASN A 14 -24.24 5.46 -33.62
C ASN A 14 -22.82 5.97 -33.92
N GLU A 15 -22.68 7.09 -34.63
CA GLU A 15 -21.40 7.77 -34.87
C GLU A 15 -20.80 8.31 -33.54
N LEU A 16 -21.60 8.85 -32.63
CA LEU A 16 -21.19 9.21 -31.26
C LEU A 16 -20.83 7.97 -30.42
N ALA A 17 -21.56 6.85 -30.54
CA ALA A 17 -21.26 5.62 -29.83
C ALA A 17 -20.05 4.88 -30.43
N GLN A 18 -19.75 5.07 -31.71
CA GLN A 18 -18.55 4.56 -32.38
C GLN A 18 -17.36 5.47 -32.10
N ALA A 19 -17.54 6.80 -32.06
CA ALA A 19 -16.54 7.77 -31.62
C ALA A 19 -16.25 7.62 -30.13
N ALA A 20 -17.25 7.36 -29.28
CA ALA A 20 -17.06 7.01 -27.87
C ALA A 20 -16.44 5.62 -27.71
N ARG A 21 -16.71 4.65 -28.60
CA ARG A 21 -16.01 3.36 -28.60
C ARG A 21 -14.58 3.46 -29.11
N ALA A 22 -14.30 4.31 -30.09
CA ALA A 22 -12.97 4.57 -30.65
C ALA A 22 -12.14 5.47 -29.71
N TYR A 23 -12.76 6.47 -29.08
CA TYR A 23 -12.20 7.25 -27.98
C TYR A 23 -12.01 6.35 -26.76
N ASN A 24 -12.96 5.50 -26.40
CA ASN A 24 -12.75 4.47 -25.37
C ASN A 24 -11.79 3.39 -25.82
N PHE A 25 -11.46 3.18 -27.10
CA PHE A 25 -10.44 2.22 -27.55
C PHE A 25 -9.05 2.84 -27.61
N LEU A 26 -8.94 4.12 -27.98
CA LEU A 26 -7.70 4.90 -27.92
C LEU A 26 -7.38 5.25 -26.46
N CYS A 27 -8.36 5.74 -25.71
CA CYS A 27 -8.29 5.82 -24.27
C CYS A 27 -8.13 4.43 -23.68
N ALA A 28 -8.83 3.35 -24.08
CA ALA A 28 -8.52 2.02 -23.55
C ALA A 28 -7.15 1.54 -23.97
N TRP A 29 -6.53 1.94 -25.08
CA TRP A 29 -5.16 1.54 -25.41
C TRP A 29 -4.14 2.27 -24.53
N GLU A 30 -4.34 3.58 -24.33
CA GLU A 30 -3.53 4.37 -23.39
C GLU A 30 -3.83 4.05 -21.91
N THR A 31 -5.07 3.66 -21.60
CA THR A 31 -5.59 3.27 -20.27
C THR A 31 -5.33 1.80 -19.97
N TYR A 32 -5.23 0.92 -20.96
CA TYR A 32 -4.81 -0.47 -20.84
C TYR A 32 -3.33 -0.53 -20.49
N ASN A 33 -2.53 0.37 -21.05
CA ASN A 33 -1.13 0.50 -20.67
C ASN A 33 -0.90 1.27 -19.35
N ARG A 34 -1.89 2.06 -18.87
CA ARG A 34 -1.72 2.94 -17.70
C ARG A 34 -2.62 2.61 -16.50
N LYS A 35 -3.95 2.50 -16.64
CA LYS A 35 -4.92 2.23 -15.54
C LYS A 35 -5.37 0.76 -15.43
N VAL A 36 -4.51 -0.16 -15.84
CA VAL A 36 -4.71 -1.57 -15.53
C VAL A 36 -4.23 -1.83 -14.12
N PHE A 37 -5.12 -2.35 -13.29
CA PHE A 37 -4.79 -2.73 -11.92
C PHE A 37 -4.28 -4.16 -11.91
N ASN A 38 -3.25 -4.39 -11.08
CA ASN A 38 -2.77 -5.73 -10.77
C ASN A 38 -3.85 -6.45 -9.95
N VAL A 39 -4.41 -7.52 -10.49
CA VAL A 39 -5.28 -8.43 -9.76
C VAL A 39 -4.41 -9.58 -9.25
N HIS A 40 -4.33 -9.73 -7.93
CA HIS A 40 -3.51 -10.77 -7.34
C HIS A 40 -4.15 -12.16 -7.55
N ASN A 41 -3.28 -13.12 -7.86
CA ASN A 41 -3.43 -14.55 -7.67
C ASN A 41 -1.98 -15.04 -7.50
N PRO A 42 -1.62 -15.75 -6.42
CA PRO A 42 -0.22 -16.15 -6.15
C PRO A 42 0.42 -17.02 -7.25
N LYS A 43 -0.36 -17.52 -8.22
CA LYS A 43 0.14 -18.32 -9.34
C LYS A 43 0.15 -17.59 -10.69
N ASN A 44 -0.59 -16.49 -10.86
CA ASN A 44 -0.71 -15.77 -12.14
C ASN A 44 -0.99 -14.27 -11.92
N ILE A 45 -0.32 -13.40 -12.67
CA ILE A 45 -0.65 -11.97 -12.70
C ILE A 45 -1.84 -11.78 -13.64
N HIS A 46 -2.97 -11.36 -13.10
CA HIS A 46 -4.11 -10.92 -13.89
C HIS A 46 -4.18 -9.40 -13.92
N TYR A 47 -4.76 -8.88 -14.99
CA TYR A 47 -4.94 -7.45 -15.23
C TYR A 47 -6.42 -7.14 -15.29
N GLY A 48 -6.86 -6.14 -14.53
CA GLY A 48 -8.26 -5.72 -14.45
C GLY A 48 -8.45 -4.26 -14.84
N LEU A 49 -9.51 -3.97 -15.60
CA LEU A 49 -9.95 -2.61 -15.90
C LEU A 49 -11.19 -2.26 -15.08
N PHE A 50 -11.06 -1.29 -14.18
CA PHE A 50 -12.14 -0.86 -13.29
C PHE A 50 -12.52 0.59 -13.59
N LEU A 51 -13.54 0.79 -14.42
CA LEU A 51 -13.89 2.11 -14.98
C LEU A 51 -14.23 3.16 -13.92
N THR A 52 -14.80 2.76 -12.79
CA THR A 52 -15.16 3.68 -11.69
C THR A 52 -13.91 4.18 -10.96
N THR A 53 -13.01 3.28 -10.54
CA THR A 53 -11.78 3.67 -9.83
C THR A 53 -10.75 4.29 -10.76
N ALA A 54 -10.80 3.99 -12.06
CA ALA A 54 -9.99 4.64 -13.08
C ALA A 54 -10.26 6.14 -13.22
N ARG A 55 -11.34 6.68 -12.65
CA ARG A 55 -11.64 8.12 -12.63
C ARG A 55 -10.96 8.88 -11.49
N LEU A 56 -10.48 8.16 -10.46
CA LEU A 56 -9.84 8.78 -9.30
C LEU A 56 -8.46 9.31 -9.68
N ASN A 57 -8.20 10.57 -9.37
CA ASN A 57 -6.93 11.22 -9.69
C ASN A 57 -5.84 10.88 -8.66
N HIS A 58 -4.60 11.22 -9.01
CA HIS A 58 -3.46 11.01 -8.14
C HIS A 58 -3.28 12.13 -7.11
N SER A 59 -2.94 11.76 -5.88
CA SER A 59 -2.28 12.63 -4.91
C SER A 59 -1.12 11.89 -4.22
N CYS A 60 -0.04 12.58 -3.88
CA CYS A 60 1.02 12.00 -3.04
C CYS A 60 0.60 11.88 -1.57
N THR A 61 -0.47 12.57 -1.18
CA THR A 61 -1.16 12.43 0.12
C THR A 61 -2.63 12.11 -0.17
N PRO A 62 -2.94 10.89 -0.61
CA PRO A 62 -4.28 10.53 -1.01
C PRO A 62 -5.24 10.45 0.18
N ASN A 63 -6.52 10.75 -0.05
CA ASN A 63 -7.58 10.57 0.95
C ASN A 63 -8.33 9.23 0.78
N ALA A 64 -8.04 8.47 -0.28
CA ALA A 64 -8.56 7.13 -0.50
C ALA A 64 -7.46 6.15 -0.96
N ARG A 65 -7.68 4.87 -0.67
CA ARG A 65 -6.90 3.75 -1.20
C ARG A 65 -7.82 2.82 -1.95
N VAL A 66 -7.36 2.28 -3.07
CA VAL A 66 -8.07 1.21 -3.77
C VAL A 66 -7.43 -0.14 -3.44
N SER A 67 -8.26 -1.16 -3.24
CA SER A 67 -7.80 -2.53 -3.07
C SER A 67 -8.72 -3.49 -3.80
N PHE A 68 -8.11 -4.49 -4.44
CA PHE A 68 -8.84 -5.52 -5.16
C PHE A 68 -9.19 -6.69 -4.23
N CYS A 69 -10.47 -6.99 -4.13
CA CYS A 69 -10.94 -8.20 -3.48
C CYS A 69 -11.06 -9.34 -4.51
N GLU A 70 -10.19 -10.34 -4.38
CA GLU A 70 -10.21 -11.54 -5.21
C GLU A 70 -11.53 -12.32 -5.09
N SER A 71 -12.01 -12.56 -3.87
CA SER A 71 -13.21 -13.38 -3.63
C SER A 71 -14.48 -12.77 -4.23
N ARG A 72 -14.53 -11.44 -4.38
CA ARG A 72 -15.66 -10.70 -4.95
C ARG A 72 -15.44 -10.25 -6.39
N GLY A 73 -14.22 -10.35 -6.92
CA GLY A 73 -13.86 -9.83 -8.23
C GLY A 73 -14.05 -8.31 -8.36
N LYS A 74 -13.88 -7.55 -7.26
CA LYS A 74 -14.23 -6.12 -7.18
C LYS A 74 -13.08 -5.27 -6.67
N MET A 75 -12.87 -4.13 -7.31
CA MET A 75 -12.05 -3.04 -6.78
C MET A 75 -12.88 -2.19 -5.81
N THR A 76 -12.38 -1.99 -4.58
CA THR A 76 -13.05 -1.19 -3.55
C THR A 76 -12.16 0.00 -3.18
N ALA A 77 -12.76 1.18 -3.04
CA ALA A 77 -12.09 2.37 -2.52
C ALA A 77 -12.40 2.54 -1.03
N TYR A 78 -11.37 2.65 -0.21
CA TYR A 78 -11.43 2.85 1.23
C TYR A 78 -10.96 4.26 1.57
N ALA A 79 -11.74 4.99 2.37
CA ALA A 79 -11.35 6.31 2.84
C ALA A 79 -10.24 6.20 3.91
N LEU A 80 -9.16 6.95 3.72
CA LEU A 80 -8.03 7.03 4.65
C LEU A 80 -8.20 8.13 5.70
N SER A 81 -9.18 9.01 5.52
CA SER A 81 -9.57 10.06 6.47
C SER A 81 -11.04 10.40 6.27
N ASP A 82 -11.58 11.27 7.11
CA ASP A 82 -12.87 11.89 6.81
C ASP A 82 -12.74 12.72 5.54
N ILE A 83 -13.76 12.66 4.67
CA ILE A 83 -13.78 13.33 3.36
C ILE A 83 -15.01 14.21 3.32
N LYS A 84 -14.82 15.51 3.09
CA LYS A 84 -15.94 16.47 3.09
C LYS A 84 -16.72 16.41 1.78
N ALA A 85 -17.99 16.80 1.82
CA ALA A 85 -18.78 16.93 0.60
C ALA A 85 -18.13 17.97 -0.34
N GLY A 86 -17.92 17.58 -1.60
CA GLY A 86 -17.23 18.40 -2.60
C GLY A 86 -15.71 18.27 -2.63
N GLU A 87 -15.10 17.54 -1.68
CA GLU A 87 -13.68 17.21 -1.72
C GLU A 87 -13.41 16.13 -2.80
N GLU A 88 -12.33 16.30 -3.55
CA GLU A 88 -11.94 15.33 -4.58
C GLU A 88 -11.41 14.03 -3.94
N LEU A 89 -11.88 12.89 -4.45
CA LEU A 89 -11.33 11.58 -4.10
C LEU A 89 -10.05 11.32 -4.88
N THR A 90 -8.95 11.09 -4.17
CA THR A 90 -7.63 10.85 -4.75
C THR A 90 -6.99 9.58 -4.22
N ILE A 91 -6.19 8.93 -5.07
CA ILE A 91 -5.44 7.69 -4.76
C ILE A 91 -3.95 7.87 -5.08
N SER A 92 -3.09 6.97 -4.60
CA SER A 92 -1.71 6.93 -5.08
C SER A 92 -1.57 6.06 -6.33
N TYR A 93 -0.93 6.57 -7.37
CA TYR A 93 -0.56 5.80 -8.57
C TYR A 93 0.83 5.17 -8.46
N LEU A 94 1.53 5.45 -7.36
CA LEU A 94 2.91 5.02 -7.12
C LEU A 94 2.99 3.82 -6.19
N GLU A 95 1.85 3.37 -5.66
CA GLU A 95 1.76 2.19 -4.82
C GLU A 95 1.47 0.97 -5.68
N ASP A 96 2.33 -0.04 -5.63
CA ASP A 96 2.03 -1.36 -6.19
C ASP A 96 1.74 -2.32 -5.04
N GLU A 97 0.56 -2.96 -5.06
CA GLU A 97 0.20 -3.98 -4.08
C GLU A 97 1.15 -5.19 -4.13
N LYS A 98 1.80 -5.43 -5.28
CA LYS A 98 2.65 -6.60 -5.56
C LYS A 98 3.91 -6.68 -4.71
N THR A 99 4.58 -5.56 -4.45
CA THR A 99 5.87 -5.62 -3.75
C THR A 99 5.60 -5.67 -2.27
N ALA A 100 5.81 -6.84 -1.67
CA ALA A 100 6.01 -7.00 -0.23
C ALA A 100 7.26 -6.26 0.28
N ASP A 101 7.70 -5.21 -0.40
CA ASP A 101 8.85 -4.40 -0.10
C ASP A 101 8.34 -3.01 0.30
N LEU A 102 8.84 -2.50 1.42
CA LEU A 102 8.65 -1.10 1.83
C LEU A 102 9.36 -0.14 0.83
N GLU A 103 9.93 -0.66 -0.25
CA GLU A 103 10.86 0.05 -1.11
C GLU A 103 10.17 1.05 -2.05
N ASN A 104 9.00 0.67 -2.57
CA ASN A 104 8.33 1.35 -3.68
C ASN A 104 6.98 1.95 -3.29
N THR A 105 6.92 2.71 -2.20
CA THR A 105 5.71 3.45 -1.83
C THR A 105 5.97 4.94 -1.67
N THR A 106 4.92 5.72 -1.88
CA THR A 106 4.97 7.19 -1.88
C THR A 106 5.62 7.76 -0.62
N THR A 107 5.36 7.12 0.53
CA THR A 107 5.92 7.43 1.87
C THR A 107 7.44 7.54 1.87
N PHE A 108 8.12 6.75 1.03
CA PHE A 108 9.58 6.60 1.04
C PHE A 108 10.25 7.16 -0.22
N MET A 109 9.53 7.89 -1.06
CA MET A 109 10.06 8.52 -2.27
C MET A 109 10.21 10.02 -2.10
N LYS A 110 11.32 10.57 -2.58
CA LYS A 110 11.52 12.03 -2.67
C LYS A 110 10.66 12.64 -3.77
N ARG A 111 10.42 13.95 -3.73
CA ARG A 111 9.63 14.65 -4.75
C ARG A 111 10.13 14.37 -6.17
N ALA A 112 11.45 14.46 -6.39
CA ALA A 112 12.04 14.21 -7.70
C ALA A 112 11.73 12.80 -8.24
N GLU A 113 11.81 11.79 -7.38
CA GLU A 113 11.51 10.39 -7.72
C GLU A 113 10.02 10.21 -8.03
N ARG A 114 9.13 10.78 -7.20
CA ARG A 114 7.68 10.75 -7.43
C ARG A 114 7.31 11.39 -8.77
N GLN A 115 7.82 12.60 -9.03
CA GLN A 115 7.56 13.32 -10.27
C GLN A 115 8.10 12.57 -11.49
N ALA A 116 9.31 12.02 -11.41
CA ALA A 116 9.90 11.24 -12.49
C ALA A 116 9.06 9.99 -12.81
N GLN A 117 8.62 9.24 -11.80
CA GLN A 117 7.78 8.06 -12.01
C GLN A 117 6.40 8.42 -12.59
N LEU A 118 5.77 9.49 -12.09
CA LEU A 118 4.49 9.96 -12.61
C LEU A 118 4.61 10.45 -14.06
N LYS A 119 5.64 11.22 -14.37
CA LYS A 119 5.89 11.70 -15.74
C LYS A 119 6.19 10.54 -16.70
N GLN A 120 7.00 9.58 -16.29
CA GLN A 120 7.38 8.43 -17.11
C GLN A 120 6.21 7.47 -17.34
N LYS A 121 5.47 7.09 -16.29
CA LYS A 121 4.40 6.08 -16.37
C LYS A 121 3.07 6.68 -16.82
N TRP A 122 2.77 7.90 -16.38
CA TRP A 122 1.44 8.51 -16.48
C TRP A 122 1.40 9.80 -17.30
N GLY A 123 2.54 10.42 -17.60
CA GLY A 123 2.63 11.57 -18.49
C GLY A 123 2.21 12.92 -17.87
N PHE A 124 2.15 13.02 -16.55
CA PHE A 124 1.79 14.28 -15.87
C PHE A 124 2.75 14.62 -14.71
N GLU A 125 2.73 15.88 -14.29
CA GLU A 125 3.42 16.39 -13.11
C GLU A 125 2.42 16.60 -11.97
N CYS A 126 2.72 16.06 -10.78
CA CYS A 126 1.82 16.13 -9.63
C CYS A 126 1.87 17.53 -8.98
N THR A 127 0.69 18.09 -8.72
CA THR A 127 0.51 19.41 -8.11
C THR A 127 -0.23 19.34 -6.77
N CYS A 128 -0.27 18.16 -6.13
CA CYS A 128 -0.85 18.03 -4.79
C CYS A 128 -0.15 18.96 -3.77
N SER A 129 -0.79 19.21 -2.63
CA SER A 129 -0.32 20.15 -1.59
C SER A 129 1.16 20.01 -1.24
N VAL A 130 1.66 18.77 -1.10
CA VAL A 130 3.08 18.50 -0.80
C VAL A 130 4.01 18.77 -1.99
N CYS A 131 3.55 18.55 -3.21
CA CYS A 131 4.37 18.74 -4.42
C CYS A 131 4.39 20.19 -4.91
N SER A 132 3.34 20.96 -4.62
CA SER A 132 3.21 22.39 -4.95
C SER A 132 3.89 23.30 -3.93
N ASP A 133 3.96 22.89 -2.66
CA ASP A 133 4.58 23.65 -1.59
C ASP A 133 6.08 23.28 -1.42
N PRO A 134 7.02 24.22 -1.64
CA PRO A 134 8.44 23.95 -1.51
C PRO A 134 8.88 23.55 -0.09
N GLU A 135 8.28 24.12 0.95
CA GLU A 135 8.64 23.83 2.35
C GLU A 135 8.15 22.44 2.75
N LEU A 136 6.90 22.10 2.41
CA LEU A 136 6.37 20.75 2.65
C LEU A 136 7.14 19.70 1.86
N SER A 137 7.49 19.99 0.60
CA SER A 137 8.30 19.10 -0.22
C SER A 137 9.68 18.87 0.39
N LYS A 138 10.37 19.94 0.83
CA LYS A 138 11.68 19.82 1.44
C LYS A 138 11.63 19.01 2.73
N ALA A 139 10.66 19.31 3.60
CA ALA A 139 10.45 18.58 4.84
C ALA A 139 10.13 17.08 4.57
N TRP A 140 9.38 16.77 3.51
CA TRP A 140 9.17 15.39 3.08
C TRP A 140 10.47 14.70 2.68
N ASP A 141 11.28 15.33 1.83
CA ASP A 141 12.54 14.77 1.33
C ASP A 141 13.58 14.55 2.43
N GLU A 142 13.63 15.44 3.42
CA GLU A 142 14.45 15.29 4.63
C GLU A 142 13.99 14.08 5.45
N ARG A 143 12.68 13.91 5.66
CA ARG A 143 12.12 12.73 6.35
C ARG A 143 12.46 11.44 5.61
N VAL A 144 12.29 11.40 4.29
CA VAL A 144 12.64 10.23 3.46
C VAL A 144 14.12 9.89 3.62
N THR A 145 14.99 10.90 3.61
CA THR A 145 16.43 10.71 3.82
C THR A 145 16.74 10.11 5.20
N ALA A 146 16.06 10.59 6.25
CA ALA A 146 16.22 10.07 7.61
C ALA A 146 15.62 8.66 7.80
N MET A 147 14.57 8.30 7.06
CA MET A 147 13.96 6.96 7.11
C MET A 147 14.78 5.90 6.36
N LYS A 148 15.50 6.30 5.29
CA LYS A 148 16.24 5.38 4.42
C LYS A 148 17.13 4.35 5.15
N PRO A 149 18.01 4.73 6.10
CA PRO A 149 18.85 3.75 6.81
C PRO A 149 18.04 2.80 7.69
N ILE A 150 17.00 3.31 8.36
CA ILE A 150 16.14 2.52 9.24
C ILE A 150 15.34 1.50 8.42
N ARG A 151 14.77 1.96 7.31
CA ARG A 151 14.04 1.10 6.37
C ARG A 151 14.95 -0.01 5.82
N ALA A 152 16.15 0.34 5.35
CA ALA A 152 17.11 -0.64 4.84
C ALA A 152 17.52 -1.68 5.90
N PHE A 153 17.54 -1.28 7.18
CA PHE A 153 17.78 -2.19 8.28
C PHE A 153 16.59 -3.14 8.53
N LEU A 154 15.34 -2.62 8.53
CA LEU A 154 14.13 -3.45 8.71
C LEU A 154 13.86 -4.39 7.53
N THR A 155 14.15 -3.99 6.29
CA THR A 155 14.01 -4.89 5.12
C THR A 155 14.91 -6.13 5.24
N LYS A 156 16.08 -6.00 5.88
CA LYS A 156 16.96 -7.15 6.18
C LYS A 156 16.40 -8.04 7.29
N ILE A 157 15.48 -7.52 8.11
CA ILE A 157 14.79 -8.25 9.17
C ILE A 157 13.61 -9.05 8.60
N ASP A 158 12.78 -8.41 7.80
CA ASP A 158 11.56 -9.02 7.25
C ASP A 158 11.80 -9.97 6.06
N ALA A 159 13.05 -10.13 5.61
CA ALA A 159 13.38 -11.02 4.51
C ALA A 159 12.99 -12.49 4.84
N PRO A 160 12.11 -13.14 4.04
CA PRO A 160 11.63 -14.50 4.30
C PRO A 160 12.73 -15.55 4.44
N TRP A 161 13.88 -15.30 3.82
CA TRP A 161 15.06 -16.16 3.81
C TRP A 161 16.12 -15.75 4.82
N ALA A 162 15.86 -14.84 5.77
CA ALA A 162 16.81 -14.45 6.79
C ALA A 162 16.70 -15.36 8.03
N PRO A 163 17.37 -16.52 8.08
CA PRO A 163 17.23 -17.48 9.18
C PRO A 163 18.06 -17.01 10.39
N PHE A 164 18.89 -15.97 10.20
CA PHE A 164 19.85 -15.48 11.18
C PHE A 164 19.19 -14.73 12.33
N TRP A 165 17.98 -14.18 12.17
CA TRP A 165 17.28 -13.55 13.30
C TRP A 165 16.81 -14.56 14.34
N LYS A 166 16.58 -15.83 13.96
CA LYS A 166 16.38 -16.92 14.93
C LYS A 166 17.60 -17.13 15.84
N PHE A 167 18.78 -16.68 15.43
CA PHE A 167 20.02 -16.74 16.20
C PHE A 167 20.52 -15.35 16.64
N ALA A 168 19.77 -14.28 16.35
CA ALA A 168 20.15 -12.92 16.75
C ALA A 168 20.12 -12.79 18.27
N ARG A 169 21.13 -12.10 18.80
CA ARG A 169 21.25 -11.85 20.24
C ARG A 169 20.17 -10.89 20.69
N LEU A 170 19.76 -10.98 21.96
CA LEU A 170 18.73 -10.11 22.53
C LEU A 170 19.03 -8.60 22.35
N LYS A 171 20.32 -8.22 22.41
CA LYS A 171 20.79 -6.86 22.16
C LYS A 171 20.52 -6.38 20.72
N GLU A 172 20.65 -7.26 19.74
CA GLU A 172 20.42 -6.95 18.32
C GLU A 172 18.92 -6.81 18.04
N LEU A 173 18.10 -7.68 18.62
CA LEU A 173 16.63 -7.57 18.58
C LEU A 173 16.14 -6.29 19.26
N GLY A 174 16.69 -5.93 20.42
CA GLY A 174 16.34 -4.70 21.13
C GLY A 174 16.63 -3.44 20.30
N ARG A 175 17.80 -3.39 19.66
CA ARG A 175 18.14 -2.29 18.72
C ARG A 175 17.15 -2.26 17.55
N ALA A 176 16.73 -3.41 17.05
CA ALA A 176 15.80 -3.47 15.94
C ALA A 176 14.40 -2.94 16.30
N VAL A 177 13.90 -3.26 17.48
CA VAL A 177 12.66 -2.69 18.01
C VAL A 177 12.77 -1.18 18.14
N GLU A 178 13.88 -0.66 18.66
CA GLU A 178 14.09 0.79 18.83
C GLU A 178 14.07 1.53 17.49
N GLU A 179 14.80 1.04 16.51
CA GLU A 179 14.84 1.61 15.16
C GLU A 179 13.46 1.48 14.47
N GLY A 180 12.78 0.35 14.60
CA GLY A 180 11.42 0.16 14.08
C GLY A 180 10.40 1.14 14.68
N MET A 181 10.46 1.38 16.00
CA MET A 181 9.62 2.37 16.67
C MET A 181 9.94 3.80 16.26
N LYS A 182 11.19 4.10 15.92
CA LYS A 182 11.59 5.39 15.37
C LYS A 182 11.00 5.58 13.97
N LEU A 183 11.05 4.57 13.12
CA LEU A 183 10.42 4.61 11.78
C LEU A 183 8.91 4.78 11.88
N LEU A 184 8.26 4.00 12.75
CA LEU A 184 6.82 4.07 12.97
C LEU A 184 6.37 5.49 13.31
N ARG A 185 7.05 6.15 14.26
CA ARG A 185 6.76 7.55 14.63
C ARG A 185 6.94 8.53 13.48
N MET A 186 7.89 8.28 12.56
CA MET A 186 8.11 9.14 11.40
C MET A 186 7.02 8.95 10.35
N VAL A 187 6.54 7.72 10.15
CA VAL A 187 5.46 7.39 9.20
C VAL A 187 4.10 7.85 9.72
N GLU A 188 3.80 7.65 11.01
CA GLU A 188 2.52 8.09 11.61
C GLU A 188 2.32 9.61 11.56
N LYS A 189 3.41 10.39 11.57
CA LYS A 189 3.35 11.84 11.34
C LYS A 189 2.83 12.23 9.95
N GLN A 190 2.84 11.31 8.98
CA GLN A 190 2.23 11.53 7.67
C GLN A 190 0.73 11.18 7.66
N GLY A 191 0.23 10.51 8.71
CA GLY A 191 -1.15 10.08 8.88
C GLY A 191 -1.23 8.64 9.40
N PRO A 192 -2.20 8.31 10.28
CA PRO A 192 -2.28 7.00 10.94
C PRO A 192 -2.78 5.86 10.02
N LYS A 193 -3.48 6.19 8.93
CA LYS A 193 -4.11 5.22 8.01
C LYS A 193 -3.27 5.04 6.74
N ASN A 194 -2.10 4.45 6.91
CA ASN A 194 -1.23 4.04 5.82
C ASN A 194 -0.89 2.55 5.97
N ILE A 195 -0.88 1.80 4.88
CA ILE A 195 -0.50 0.38 4.88
C ILE A 195 0.90 0.16 5.47
N GLU A 196 1.78 1.16 5.39
CA GLU A 196 3.11 1.08 6.00
C GLU A 196 3.08 1.03 7.53
N VAL A 197 2.09 1.67 8.15
CA VAL A 197 1.89 1.58 9.60
C VAL A 197 1.59 0.14 10.00
N ALA A 198 0.70 -0.54 9.27
CA ALA A 198 0.41 -1.96 9.50
C ALA A 198 1.68 -2.81 9.35
N ARG A 199 2.42 -2.63 8.25
CA ARG A 199 3.63 -3.42 7.96
C ARG A 199 4.72 -3.25 8.99
N ILE A 200 5.05 -2.01 9.38
CA ILE A 200 6.06 -1.75 10.42
C ILE A 200 5.62 -2.37 11.76
N ARG A 201 4.32 -2.33 12.06
CA ARG A 201 3.78 -2.94 13.28
C ARG A 201 3.82 -4.47 13.24
N GLU A 202 3.66 -5.11 12.08
CA GLU A 202 3.88 -6.55 11.94
C GLU A 202 5.33 -6.95 12.24
N THR A 203 6.30 -6.21 11.69
CA THR A 203 7.73 -6.40 11.99
C THR A 203 7.99 -6.26 13.49
N LEU A 204 7.44 -5.21 14.10
CA LEU A 204 7.59 -4.96 15.54
C LEU A 204 6.91 -6.03 16.40
N ALA A 205 5.75 -6.55 15.99
CA ALA A 205 5.08 -7.63 16.69
C ALA A 205 5.95 -8.89 16.73
N ARG A 206 6.53 -9.28 15.59
CA ARG A 206 7.46 -10.42 15.51
C ARG A 206 8.70 -10.21 16.35
N LEU A 207 9.34 -9.04 16.24
CA LEU A 207 10.54 -8.71 17.03
C LEU A 207 10.26 -8.73 18.54
N ASN A 208 9.13 -8.15 18.99
CA ASN A 208 8.77 -8.17 20.41
C ASN A 208 8.44 -9.59 20.90
N SER A 209 7.78 -10.41 20.08
CA SER A 209 7.52 -11.82 20.39
C SER A 209 8.83 -12.62 20.55
N MET A 210 9.80 -12.43 19.65
CA MET A 210 11.14 -13.05 19.77
C MET A 210 11.93 -12.64 21.00
N MET A 211 11.56 -11.52 21.63
CA MET A 211 12.18 -11.00 22.85
C MET A 211 11.39 -11.36 24.13
N GLY A 212 10.27 -12.07 24.03
CA GLY A 212 9.36 -12.34 25.15
C GLY A 212 8.65 -11.09 25.69
N ARG A 213 8.39 -10.10 24.83
CA ARG A 213 7.67 -8.86 25.17
C ARG A 213 6.21 -8.93 24.74
N ASP A 214 5.46 -9.87 25.30
CA ASP A 214 4.15 -10.28 24.77
C ASP A 214 3.10 -9.16 24.73
N PRO A 215 2.94 -8.30 25.76
CA PRO A 215 1.97 -7.21 25.67
C PRO A 215 2.25 -6.24 24.51
N ALA A 216 3.54 -5.98 24.21
CA ALA A 216 3.92 -5.13 23.10
C ALA A 216 3.74 -5.83 21.75
N ALA A 217 4.00 -7.15 21.69
CA ALA A 217 3.78 -7.96 20.50
C ALA A 217 2.30 -8.00 20.11
N ILE A 218 1.42 -8.32 21.08
CA ILE A 218 -0.03 -8.37 20.91
C ILE A 218 -0.57 -7.00 20.49
N LEU A 219 -0.15 -5.93 21.16
CA LEU A 219 -0.58 -4.57 20.81
C LEU A 219 -0.23 -4.21 19.36
N CYS A 220 1.01 -4.51 18.93
CA CYS A 220 1.44 -4.22 17.57
C CYS A 220 0.64 -5.04 16.54
N ALA A 221 0.43 -6.33 16.80
CA ALA A 221 -0.33 -7.21 15.91
C ALA A 221 -1.79 -6.75 15.76
N ARG A 222 -2.45 -6.41 16.88
CA ARG A 222 -3.85 -5.92 16.87
C ARG A 222 -4.02 -4.61 16.11
N ILE A 223 -3.13 -3.64 16.33
CA ILE A 223 -3.19 -2.38 15.59
C ILE A 223 -2.92 -2.61 14.10
N SER A 224 -1.99 -3.51 13.75
CA SER A 224 -1.79 -3.86 12.33
C SER A 224 -3.07 -4.42 11.70
N LEU A 225 -3.74 -5.36 12.37
CA LEU A 225 -5.00 -5.94 11.90
C LEU A 225 -6.09 -4.88 11.68
N GLU A 226 -6.21 -3.92 12.61
CA GLU A 226 -7.15 -2.81 12.50
C GLU A 226 -6.84 -1.94 11.28
N VAL A 227 -5.58 -1.53 11.12
CA VAL A 227 -5.14 -0.69 9.99
C VAL A 227 -5.33 -1.43 8.67
N ALA A 228 -4.94 -2.70 8.58
CA ALA A 228 -5.12 -3.53 7.39
C ALA A 228 -6.60 -3.63 7.00
N GLY A 229 -7.49 -3.84 7.97
CA GLY A 229 -8.93 -3.90 7.73
C GLY A 229 -9.50 -2.56 7.26
N ALA A 230 -9.00 -1.44 7.81
CA ALA A 230 -9.43 -0.10 7.44
C ALA A 230 -8.97 0.32 6.03
N VAL A 231 -7.76 -0.07 5.61
CA VAL A 231 -7.16 0.40 4.34
C VAL A 231 -7.32 -0.59 3.18
N MET A 232 -7.47 -1.89 3.45
CA MET A 232 -7.60 -2.94 2.42
C MET A 232 -8.98 -3.62 2.42
N GLY A 233 -9.71 -3.56 3.54
CA GLY A 233 -10.91 -4.36 3.78
C GLY A 233 -10.62 -5.68 4.48
N LYS A 234 -11.62 -6.18 5.22
CA LYS A 234 -11.52 -7.42 6.03
C LYS A 234 -11.51 -8.71 5.20
N ASP A 235 -11.82 -8.61 3.93
CA ASP A 235 -11.90 -9.71 2.98
C ASP A 235 -10.65 -9.80 2.09
N HIS A 236 -9.66 -8.94 2.33
CA HIS A 236 -8.39 -8.93 1.62
C HIS A 236 -7.39 -9.92 2.26
N GLN A 237 -6.57 -10.59 1.45
CA GLN A 237 -5.59 -11.58 1.93
C GLN A 237 -4.63 -11.03 2.99
N ARG A 238 -4.22 -9.76 2.90
CA ARG A 238 -3.42 -9.10 3.94
C ARG A 238 -4.13 -9.00 5.29
N TYR A 239 -5.44 -8.78 5.31
CA TYR A 239 -6.19 -8.79 6.56
C TYR A 239 -6.13 -10.17 7.21
N GLU A 240 -6.24 -11.23 6.40
CA GLU A 240 -6.08 -12.61 6.86
C GLU A 240 -4.67 -12.88 7.42
N GLN A 241 -3.62 -12.40 6.75
CA GLN A 241 -2.24 -12.51 7.24
C GLN A 241 -2.04 -11.80 8.59
N ALA A 242 -2.57 -10.58 8.74
CA ALA A 242 -2.53 -9.85 10.01
C ALA A 242 -3.34 -10.58 11.09
N ARG A 243 -4.45 -11.24 10.73
CA ARG A 243 -5.28 -12.04 11.65
C ARG A 243 -4.53 -13.27 12.15
N CYS A 244 -3.83 -13.98 11.26
CA CYS A 244 -2.96 -15.09 11.64
C CYS A 244 -1.87 -14.63 12.60
N LEU A 245 -1.24 -13.48 12.35
CA LEU A 245 -0.22 -12.94 13.26
C LEU A 245 -0.77 -12.65 14.65
N VAL A 246 -1.98 -12.09 14.76
CA VAL A 246 -2.65 -11.88 16.06
C VAL A 246 -2.85 -13.21 16.80
N TRP A 247 -3.35 -14.24 16.09
CA TRP A 247 -3.52 -15.56 16.68
C TRP A 247 -2.18 -16.17 17.13
N GLU A 248 -1.13 -16.03 16.31
CA GLU A 248 0.22 -16.52 16.62
C GLU A 248 0.77 -15.91 17.91
N VAL A 249 0.66 -14.58 18.09
CA VAL A 249 1.20 -13.89 19.28
C VAL A 249 0.31 -14.02 20.52
N GLU A 250 -0.96 -14.40 20.37
CA GLU A 250 -1.90 -14.59 21.49
C GLU A 250 -1.97 -16.03 21.98
N SER A 251 -1.61 -17.01 21.15
CA SER A 251 -1.64 -18.42 21.54
C SER A 251 -0.64 -18.72 22.66
N GLU A 252 -1.08 -19.39 23.74
CA GLU A 252 -0.22 -19.83 24.86
C GLU A 252 0.87 -20.80 24.39
N ASP A 253 0.62 -21.53 23.31
CA ASP A 253 1.50 -22.50 22.68
C ASP A 253 2.54 -21.87 21.71
N SER A 254 2.73 -20.55 21.82
CA SER A 254 3.50 -19.80 20.85
C SER A 254 4.98 -20.21 20.90
N GLN A 255 5.61 -20.20 19.73
CA GLN A 255 6.97 -20.68 19.48
C GLN A 255 8.04 -20.07 20.41
N TRP A 256 7.72 -18.96 21.10
CA TRP A 256 8.56 -18.28 22.07
C TRP A 256 8.98 -19.15 23.26
N GLU A 257 8.08 -19.94 23.87
CA GLU A 257 8.37 -20.63 25.12
C GLU A 257 9.46 -21.69 24.87
N ARG A 258 9.36 -22.34 23.70
CA ARG A 258 10.31 -23.31 23.15
C ARG A 258 11.62 -22.68 22.63
N ASP A 259 11.61 -21.43 22.20
CA ASP A 259 12.79 -20.73 21.66
C ASP A 259 13.54 -19.94 22.75
N MET A 260 12.86 -19.47 23.78
CA MET A 260 13.42 -18.82 24.97
C MET A 260 14.19 -19.84 25.82
N GLN A 261 13.61 -21.02 26.07
CA GLN A 261 14.29 -22.12 26.77
C GLN A 261 15.60 -22.52 26.08
N ARG A 262 15.60 -22.65 24.75
CA ARG A 262 16.80 -22.94 23.94
C ARG A 262 17.84 -21.83 23.89
N ARG A 263 17.50 -20.59 24.27
CA ARG A 263 18.43 -19.44 24.32
C ARG A 263 19.04 -19.23 25.71
N LEU A 264 18.48 -19.88 26.74
CA LEU A 264 18.97 -19.85 28.12
C LEU A 264 19.92 -21.01 28.44
N GLU A 265 19.92 -22.06 27.61
CA GLU A 265 20.91 -23.15 27.57
C GLU A 265 22.19 -22.73 26.82
#